data_AF-A0A920NYT2-F1
#
_entry.id   AF-A0A920NYT2-F1
#
_cell.length_a   1.000
_cell.length_b   1.000
_cell.length_c   1.000
_cell.angle_alpha   90.00
_cell.angle_beta   90.00
_cell.angle_gamma   90.00
#
_symmetry.space_group_name_H-M   'P 1'
#
loop_
_entity.id
_entity.type
_entity.pdbx_description
1 polymer ?
#
loop_
_entity_poly.entity_id
_entity_poly.type
_entity_poly.pdbx_seq_one_letter_code
_entity_poly.pdbx_strand_id
1 'polypeptide(L)'
;MQAALRSILWFLNDEGHFILLDSKISLDDNALFRHPELNELQDISEEDPLELEATKNNMNYVKLDGSIGCMVNGAGLAMATMDLIKQFGEEPANFLDLGGTAKKERAVKGFKIIQSDSNVKSVLINIFGGIFIVT
;
A
#
# COMPACT_ATOMS: atom_id res chain seq x y z
N MET A 1 -24.05 6.52 2.31
CA MET A 1 -22.99 6.08 3.25
C MET A 1 -22.70 4.61 2.96
N GLN A 2 -21.98 4.34 1.87
CA GLN A 2 -21.52 2.99 1.52
C GLN A 2 -20.01 2.97 1.77
N ALA A 3 -19.53 1.82 2.26
CA ALA A 3 -18.18 1.50 2.73
C ALA A 3 -17.92 1.77 4.22
N ALA A 4 -17.96 0.69 5.00
CA ALA A 4 -16.92 0.39 5.98
C ALA A 4 -16.96 -1.11 6.27
N LEU A 5 -15.81 -1.78 6.21
CA LEU A 5 -15.66 -3.04 6.94
C LEU A 5 -15.71 -2.64 8.42
N ARG A 6 -16.79 -2.99 9.10
CA ARG A 6 -17.04 -2.61 10.50
C ARG A 6 -16.87 -3.84 11.36
N SER A 7 -15.89 -3.80 12.26
CA SER A 7 -15.84 -4.68 13.41
C SER A 7 -16.26 -3.88 14.63
N ILE A 8 -17.28 -4.36 15.32
CA ILE A 8 -17.88 -3.70 16.48
C ILE A 8 -17.91 -4.70 17.62
N LEU A 9 -17.31 -4.35 18.74
CA LEU A 9 -17.31 -5.16 19.95
C LEU A 9 -18.37 -4.64 20.92
N TRP A 10 -19.45 -5.41 21.05
CA TRP A 10 -20.53 -5.14 22.00
C TRP A 10 -20.36 -5.95 23.27
N PHE A 11 -20.64 -5.33 24.41
CA PHE A 11 -20.71 -5.96 25.72
C PHE A 11 -22.13 -5.78 26.30
N LEU A 12 -22.70 -6.83 26.88
CA LEU A 12 -23.96 -6.74 27.61
C LEU A 12 -23.62 -6.54 29.09
N ASN A 13 -24.03 -5.41 29.66
CA ASN A 13 -23.81 -5.15 31.08
C ASN A 13 -24.81 -5.89 31.97
N ASP A 14 -24.56 -5.89 33.28
CA ASP A 14 -25.41 -6.56 34.28
C ASP A 14 -26.83 -6.00 34.35
N GLU A 15 -27.05 -4.78 33.84
CA GLU A 15 -28.36 -4.13 33.73
C GLU A 15 -29.14 -4.54 32.47
N GLY A 16 -28.55 -5.35 31.59
CA GLY A 16 -29.15 -5.79 30.33
C GLY A 16 -29.02 -4.79 29.18
N HIS A 17 -28.15 -3.79 29.30
CA HIS A 17 -27.85 -2.82 28.25
C HIS A 17 -26.65 -3.25 27.39
N PHE A 18 -26.80 -3.15 26.07
CA PHE A 18 -25.68 -3.28 25.14
C PHE A 18 -24.83 -2.01 25.15
N ILE A 19 -23.53 -2.16 25.42
CA ILE A 19 -22.53 -1.11 25.43
C ILE A 19 -21.54 -1.38 24.30
N LEU A 20 -21.22 -0.33 23.54
CA LEU A 20 -20.14 -0.37 22.57
C LEU A 20 -18.80 -0.22 23.30
N LEU A 21 -17.97 -1.25 23.28
CA LEU A 21 -16.65 -1.23 23.94
C LEU A 21 -15.56 -0.74 22.99
N ASP A 22 -15.57 -1.25 21.75
CA ASP A 22 -14.58 -0.90 20.73
C ASP A 22 -15.18 -0.98 19.33
N SER A 23 -14.66 -0.18 18.41
CA SER A 23 -15.02 -0.23 17.00
C SER A 23 -13.85 0.13 16.11
N LYS A 24 -13.68 -0.65 15.04
CA LYS A 24 -12.79 -0.31 13.92
C LYS A 24 -13.63 -0.07 12.67
N ILE A 25 -13.39 1.08 12.05
CA ILE A 25 -14.06 1.54 10.85
C ILE A 25 -12.98 1.77 9.80
N SER A 26 -13.02 1.00 8.71
CA SER A 26 -12.19 1.27 7.53
C SER A 26 -12.98 2.12 6.54
N LEU A 27 -12.40 3.21 6.06
CA LEU A 27 -12.99 4.05 5.02
C LEU A 27 -12.53 3.56 3.63
N ASP A 28 -13.34 3.82 2.61
CA ASP A 28 -12.93 3.58 1.22
C ASP A 28 -12.24 4.84 0.67
N ASP A 29 -10.96 4.71 0.35
CA ASP A 29 -10.13 5.80 -0.15
C ASP A 29 -10.71 6.42 -1.43
N ASN A 30 -11.38 5.61 -2.28
CA ASN A 30 -12.01 6.11 -3.50
C ASN A 30 -13.22 7.01 -3.22
N ALA A 31 -13.75 7.02 -2.00
CA ALA A 31 -14.86 7.84 -1.58
C ALA A 31 -14.44 9.08 -0.77
N LEU A 32 -13.17 9.22 -0.37
CA LEU A 32 -12.73 10.33 0.49
C LEU A 32 -12.85 11.71 -0.18
N PHE A 33 -12.74 11.78 -1.51
CA PHE A 33 -12.87 13.05 -2.25
C PHE A 33 -14.21 13.78 -2.05
N ARG A 34 -15.26 13.05 -1.65
CA ARG A 34 -16.61 13.58 -1.38
C ARG A 34 -16.92 13.73 0.12
N HIS A 35 -15.95 13.44 0.98
CA HIS A 35 -16.05 13.50 2.45
C HIS A 35 -14.80 14.17 3.04
N PRO A 36 -14.54 15.46 2.72
CA PRO A 36 -13.33 16.16 3.16
C PRO A 36 -13.16 16.19 4.68
N GLU A 37 -14.27 16.16 5.44
CA GLU A 37 -14.28 16.10 6.90
C GLU A 37 -13.61 14.84 7.46
N LEU A 38 -13.58 13.74 6.70
CA LEU A 38 -12.97 12.49 7.13
C LEU A 38 -11.46 12.47 6.92
N ASN A 39 -10.92 13.32 6.04
CA ASN A 39 -9.46 13.44 5.87
C ASN A 39 -8.78 14.03 7.12
N GLU A 40 -9.50 14.83 7.91
CA GLU A 40 -8.98 15.39 9.16
C GLU A 40 -8.77 14.31 10.24
N LEU A 41 -9.36 13.12 10.07
CA LEU A 41 -9.20 11.98 10.96
C LEU A 41 -7.97 11.12 10.63
N GLN A 42 -7.25 11.41 9.54
CA GLN A 42 -6.07 10.66 9.14
C GLN A 42 -4.90 10.97 10.09
N ASP A 43 -4.41 9.94 10.78
CA ASP A 43 -3.22 10.04 11.62
C ASP A 43 -1.98 9.54 10.87
N ILE A 44 -1.18 10.48 10.37
CA ILE A 44 0.02 10.21 9.58
C ILE A 44 1.12 9.56 10.43
N SER A 45 1.07 9.69 11.76
CA SER A 45 2.11 9.14 12.64
C SER A 45 2.05 7.61 12.77
N GLU A 46 0.91 7.01 12.41
CA GLU A 46 0.68 5.57 12.40
C GLU A 46 1.02 4.92 11.05
N GLU A 47 1.37 5.70 10.03
CA GLU A 47 1.74 5.19 8.69
C GLU A 47 3.26 5.01 8.54
N ASP A 48 3.69 4.00 7.77
CA ASP A 48 5.12 3.84 7.45
C ASP A 48 5.60 5.03 6.58
N PRO A 49 6.74 5.67 6.91
CA PRO A 49 7.23 6.83 6.17
C PRO A 49 7.44 6.58 4.67
N LEU A 50 7.81 5.36 4.27
CA LEU A 50 8.02 4.98 2.88
C LEU A 50 6.69 4.82 2.14
N GLU A 51 5.69 4.23 2.80
CA GLU A 51 4.32 4.14 2.27
C GLU A 51 3.72 5.52 2.07
N LEU A 52 3.89 6.42 3.05
CA LEU A 52 3.46 7.81 2.96
C LEU A 52 4.14 8.55 1.80
N GLU A 53 5.46 8.36 1.62
CA GLU A 53 6.20 8.96 0.49
C GLU A 53 5.69 8.43 -0.86
N ALA A 54 5.39 7.13 -0.95
CA ALA A 54 4.84 6.54 -2.15
C ALA A 54 3.44 7.08 -2.48
N THR A 55 2.55 7.16 -1.48
CA THR A 55 1.19 7.70 -1.61
C THR A 55 1.19 9.14 -2.10
N LYS A 56 2.11 10.00 -1.58
CA LYS A 56 2.30 11.38 -2.07
C LYS A 56 2.68 11.45 -3.55
N ASN A 57 3.24 10.38 -4.10
CA ASN A 57 3.61 10.25 -5.50
C ASN A 57 2.62 9.38 -6.30
N ASN A 58 1.43 9.14 -5.74
CA ASN A 58 0.35 8.32 -6.29
C ASN A 58 0.73 6.86 -6.56
N MET A 59 1.75 6.31 -5.86
CA MET A 59 2.22 4.93 -6.00
C MET A 59 1.68 4.07 -4.87
N ASN A 60 1.38 2.80 -5.16
CA ASN A 60 1.03 1.84 -4.14
C ASN A 60 2.30 1.12 -3.71
N TYR A 61 2.76 1.39 -2.48
CA TYR A 61 3.92 0.75 -1.88
C TYR A 61 3.49 0.08 -0.59
N VAL A 62 4.02 -1.11 -0.31
CA VAL A 62 3.87 -1.78 0.98
C VAL A 62 5.23 -2.33 1.37
N LYS A 63 5.70 -2.01 2.57
CA LYS A 63 6.98 -2.52 3.08
C LYS A 63 6.85 -3.96 3.55
N LEU A 64 7.88 -4.77 3.27
CA LEU A 64 7.97 -6.17 3.70
C LEU A 64 9.37 -6.46 4.28
N ASP A 65 9.53 -7.58 4.98
CA ASP A 65 10.77 -7.93 5.69
C ASP A 65 11.78 -8.73 4.83
N GLY A 66 11.94 -8.34 3.57
CA GLY A 66 12.77 -9.06 2.60
C GLY A 66 14.07 -8.35 2.17
N SER A 67 14.78 -8.96 1.22
CA SER A 67 16.07 -8.49 0.69
C SER A 67 16.01 -8.04 -0.77
N ILE A 68 14.96 -8.44 -1.51
CA ILE A 68 14.80 -8.14 -2.94
C ILE A 68 13.69 -7.10 -3.14
N GLY A 69 14.08 -5.89 -3.49
CA GLY A 69 13.14 -4.83 -3.83
C GLY A 69 12.44 -5.12 -5.16
N CYS A 70 11.14 -4.85 -5.26
CA CYS A 70 10.36 -5.08 -6.47
C CYS A 70 9.83 -3.75 -7.01
N MET A 71 9.89 -3.56 -8.33
CA MET A 71 9.24 -2.43 -9.00
C MET A 71 8.52 -2.92 -10.25
N VAL A 72 7.19 -2.76 -10.27
CA VAL A 72 6.31 -3.39 -11.25
C VAL A 72 5.24 -2.43 -11.74
N ASN A 73 4.69 -2.66 -12.94
CA ASN A 73 3.50 -1.97 -13.43
C ASN A 73 2.26 -2.89 -13.40
N GLY A 74 1.38 -2.61 -12.44
CA GLY A 74 0.14 -3.33 -12.20
C GLY A 74 0.21 -4.25 -10.98
N ALA A 75 -0.76 -4.09 -10.08
CA ALA A 75 -0.85 -4.84 -8.83
C ALA A 75 -0.81 -6.38 -9.00
N GLY A 76 -1.50 -6.92 -10.03
CA GLY A 76 -1.49 -8.36 -10.29
C GLY A 76 -0.12 -8.91 -10.66
N LEU A 77 0.63 -8.16 -11.49
CA LEU A 77 2.00 -8.52 -11.86
C LEU A 77 2.95 -8.34 -10.66
N ALA A 78 2.71 -7.34 -9.82
CA ALA A 78 3.50 -7.10 -8.61
C ALA A 78 3.37 -8.26 -7.63
N MET A 79 2.15 -8.75 -7.38
CA MET A 79 1.91 -9.94 -6.56
C MET A 79 2.60 -11.18 -7.14
N ALA A 80 2.43 -11.45 -8.45
CA ALA A 80 3.08 -12.59 -9.09
C ALA A 80 4.62 -12.51 -9.03
N THR A 81 5.19 -11.31 -9.08
CA THR A 81 6.65 -11.10 -8.99
C THR A 81 7.17 -11.42 -7.59
N MET A 82 6.43 -11.02 -6.55
CA MET A 82 6.75 -11.37 -5.16
C MET A 82 6.66 -12.89 -4.92
N ASP A 83 5.63 -13.53 -5.45
CA ASP A 83 5.46 -14.99 -5.37
C ASP A 83 6.62 -15.72 -6.05
N LEU A 84 7.08 -15.20 -7.20
CA LEU A 84 8.23 -15.74 -7.91
C LEU A 84 9.51 -15.62 -7.07
N ILE A 85 9.78 -14.46 -6.45
CA ILE A 85 10.93 -14.29 -5.55
C ILE A 85 10.92 -15.32 -4.41
N LYS A 86 9.78 -15.48 -3.75
CA LYS A 86 9.60 -16.50 -2.70
C LYS A 86 9.81 -17.92 -3.22
N GLN A 87 9.31 -18.22 -4.42
CA GLN A 87 9.47 -19.53 -5.04
C GLN A 87 10.95 -19.88 -5.31
N PHE A 88 11.80 -18.88 -5.56
CA PHE A 88 13.24 -19.06 -5.71
C PHE A 88 14.03 -18.97 -4.39
N GLY A 89 13.35 -18.91 -3.24
CA GLY A 89 13.95 -19.03 -1.91
C GLY A 89 14.44 -17.72 -1.29
N GLU A 90 14.07 -16.58 -1.87
CA GLU A 90 14.39 -15.24 -1.34
C GLU A 90 13.12 -14.53 -0.87
N GLU A 91 13.26 -13.47 -0.08
CA GLU A 91 12.11 -12.72 0.44
C GLU A 91 11.99 -11.34 -0.26
N PRO A 92 10.80 -10.99 -0.77
CA PRO A 92 10.56 -9.67 -1.35
C PRO A 92 10.58 -8.60 -0.25
N ALA A 93 11.33 -7.53 -0.46
CA ALA A 93 11.47 -6.42 0.49
C ALA A 93 10.30 -5.44 0.42
N ASN A 94 9.56 -5.41 -0.69
CA ASN A 94 8.43 -4.53 -0.84
C ASN A 94 7.48 -5.01 -1.94
N PHE A 95 6.25 -4.51 -1.87
CA PHE A 95 5.36 -4.36 -3.01
C PHE A 95 5.49 -2.94 -3.55
N LEU A 96 5.62 -2.75 -4.86
CA LEU A 96 5.52 -1.43 -5.49
C LEU A 96 4.85 -1.55 -6.85
N ASP A 97 3.69 -0.92 -6.96
CA ASP A 97 2.97 -0.74 -8.22
C ASP A 97 3.08 0.71 -8.71
N LEU A 98 3.78 0.89 -9.84
CA LEU A 98 3.92 2.17 -10.52
C LEU A 98 2.65 2.59 -11.30
N GLY A 99 1.67 1.71 -11.48
CA GLY A 99 0.52 1.91 -12.35
C GLY A 99 0.86 1.72 -13.84
N GLY A 100 -0.16 1.46 -14.66
CA GLY A 100 0.01 1.05 -16.07
C GLY A 100 0.61 2.12 -17.00
N THR A 101 0.58 3.40 -16.64
CA THR A 101 1.06 4.54 -17.45
C THR A 101 2.20 5.29 -16.77
N ALA A 102 3.11 4.57 -16.12
CA ALA A 102 4.19 5.16 -15.35
C ALA A 102 5.16 5.96 -16.23
N LYS A 103 5.29 7.26 -15.92
CA LYS A 103 6.30 8.15 -16.53
C LYS A 103 7.68 7.93 -15.91
N LYS A 104 8.72 8.40 -16.60
CA LYS A 104 10.12 8.31 -16.17
C LYS A 104 10.33 8.86 -14.75
N GLU A 105 9.74 10.02 -14.43
CA GLU A 105 9.90 10.67 -13.13
C GLU A 105 9.36 9.80 -11.99
N ARG A 106 8.24 9.11 -12.25
CA ARG A 106 7.60 8.22 -11.27
C ARG A 106 8.44 6.98 -11.01
N ALA A 107 9.02 6.38 -12.06
CA ALA A 107 9.94 5.26 -11.92
C ALA A 107 11.20 5.65 -11.13
N VAL A 108 11.77 6.85 -11.38
CA VAL A 108 12.93 7.35 -10.63
C VAL A 108 12.59 7.53 -9.15
N LYS A 109 11.41 8.08 -8.83
CA LYS A 109 10.97 8.22 -7.44
C LYS A 109 10.72 6.87 -6.76
N GLY A 110 10.04 5.94 -7.44
CA GLY A 110 9.84 4.58 -6.93
C GLY A 110 11.17 3.88 -6.62
N PHE A 111 12.16 4.03 -7.50
CA PHE A 111 13.50 3.48 -7.26
C PHE A 111 14.19 4.11 -6.04
N LYS A 112 14.03 5.42 -5.82
CA LYS A 112 14.57 6.09 -4.62
C LYS A 112 13.94 5.57 -3.32
N ILE A 113 12.64 5.30 -3.33
CA ILE A 113 11.92 4.72 -2.18
C ILE A 113 12.43 3.31 -1.88
N ILE A 114 12.67 2.49 -2.91
CA ILE A 114 13.25 1.16 -2.71
C ILE A 114 14.67 1.27 -2.13
N GLN A 115 15.46 2.23 -2.63
CA GLN A 115 16.85 2.43 -2.19
C GLN A 115 16.97 2.98 -0.76
N SER A 116 15.96 3.67 -0.24
CA SER A 116 15.98 4.18 1.14
C SER A 116 15.76 3.08 2.18
N ASP A 117 15.28 1.90 1.78
CA ASP A 117 15.21 0.74 2.66
C ASP A 117 16.57 0.02 2.73
N SER A 118 17.18 0.06 3.91
CA SER A 118 18.48 -0.59 4.18
C SER A 118 18.45 -2.12 4.09
N ASN A 119 17.28 -2.75 4.12
CA ASN A 119 17.15 -4.20 3.98
C ASN A 119 17.34 -4.66 2.53
N VAL A 120 17.11 -3.76 1.56
CA VAL A 120 17.20 -4.06 0.14
C VAL A 120 18.64 -4.24 -0.31
N LYS A 121 18.95 -5.42 -0.86
CA LYS A 121 20.27 -5.79 -1.40
C LYS A 121 20.29 -5.86 -2.92
N SER A 122 19.14 -6.11 -3.54
CA SER A 122 18.98 -6.18 -4.98
C SER A 122 17.58 -5.69 -5.38
N VAL A 123 17.42 -5.26 -6.64
CA VAL A 123 16.14 -4.76 -7.15
C VAL A 123 15.76 -5.52 -8.42
N LEU A 124 14.56 -6.11 -8.41
CA LEU A 124 13.93 -6.71 -9.57
C LEU A 124 12.92 -5.74 -10.18
N ILE A 125 13.20 -5.29 -11.40
CA ILE A 125 12.30 -4.44 -12.19
C ILE A 125 11.58 -5.33 -13.20
N ASN A 126 10.28 -5.52 -13.02
CA ASN A 126 9.46 -6.34 -13.90
C ASN A 126 8.36 -5.49 -14.52
N ILE A 127 8.57 -5.08 -15.77
CA ILE A 127 7.63 -4.21 -16.49
C ILE A 127 7.11 -4.94 -17.72
N PHE A 128 5.79 -5.15 -17.78
CA PHE A 128 5.14 -5.75 -18.95
C PHE A 128 4.60 -4.66 -19.89
N GLY A 129 5.07 -4.67 -21.13
CA GLY A 129 4.79 -3.63 -22.12
C GLY A 129 3.41 -3.74 -22.76
N GLY A 130 2.52 -2.82 -22.42
CA GLY A 130 1.36 -2.43 -23.21
C GLY A 130 1.57 -1.01 -23.79
N ILE A 131 0.68 -0.07 -23.46
CA ILE A 131 0.91 1.37 -23.70
C ILE A 131 1.83 1.91 -22.60
N PHE A 132 3.13 1.65 -22.70
CA PHE A 132 4.14 2.21 -21.81
C PHE A 132 4.79 3.40 -22.51
N ILE A 133 4.30 4.63 -22.24
CA ILE A 133 4.81 5.85 -22.85
C ILE A 133 5.89 6.42 -21.93
N VAL A 134 7.15 6.12 -22.25
CA VAL A 134 8.32 6.79 -21.66
C VAL A 134 8.69 7.95 -22.58
N THR A 135 7.98 9.06 -22.45
CA THR A 135 8.33 10.34 -23.09
C THR A 135 8.69 11.35 -22.02
#